data_AF-A0ABC9G916-F1
#
_entry.id   AF-A0ABC9G916-F1
#
_cell.length_a   1.000
_cell.length_b   1.000
_cell.length_c   1.000
_cell.angle_alpha   90.00
_cell.angle_beta   90.00
_cell.angle_gamma   90.00
#
_symmetry.space_group_name_H-M   'P 1'
#
loop_
_entity.id
_entity.type
_entity.pdbx_description
1 polymer ?
#
loop_
_entity_poly.entity_id
_entity_poly.type
_entity_poly.pdbx_seq_one_letter_code
_entity_poly.pdbx_strand_id
1 'polypeptide(L)'
;MGTEAVVVHSGGCHCRRVRWQVEAPASVVAWICNCFDCSMRGNTHFVVPAARFKLQPGAEEFITTYTFGTHTAKHTFCKVCGITSFYSPRSNPDGVALTVTCVDPGTLKHVEYRKFDGRNWEDFFQAQ
;
A
#
# COMPACT_ATOMS: atom_id res chain seq x y z
N MET A 1 -3.58 13.68 22.39
CA MET A 1 -2.59 13.41 21.32
C MET A 1 -3.16 14.00 20.05
N GLY A 2 -2.58 15.09 19.57
CA GLY A 2 -3.17 15.89 18.49
C GLY A 2 -3.35 15.06 17.23
N THR A 3 -4.55 15.06 16.67
CA THR A 3 -4.82 14.49 15.36
C THR A 3 -3.98 15.26 14.34
N GLU A 4 -2.94 14.64 13.79
CA GLU A 4 -2.21 15.22 12.67
C GLU A 4 -3.19 15.55 11.54
N ALA A 5 -3.02 16.73 10.93
CA ALA A 5 -3.89 17.17 9.85
C ALA A 5 -3.83 16.17 8.69
N VAL A 6 -5.01 15.71 8.28
CA VAL A 6 -5.18 14.85 7.11
C VAL A 6 -4.99 15.70 5.85
N VAL A 7 -4.17 15.22 4.92
CA VAL A 7 -3.91 15.84 3.62
C VAL A 7 -4.21 14.85 2.49
N VAL A 8 -4.34 15.35 1.27
CA VAL A 8 -4.49 14.51 0.09
C VAL A 8 -3.12 14.20 -0.50
N HIS A 9 -2.76 12.93 -0.60
CA HIS A 9 -1.62 12.46 -1.37
C HIS A 9 -2.06 11.97 -2.74
N SER A 10 -1.28 12.28 -3.77
CA SER A 10 -1.41 11.67 -5.09
C SER A 10 -0.29 10.65 -5.29
N GLY A 11 -0.52 9.67 -6.14
CA GLY A 11 0.50 8.70 -6.49
C GLY A 11 0.09 7.81 -7.65
N GLY A 12 0.93 6.83 -7.96
CA GLY A 12 0.64 5.89 -9.03
C GLY A 12 1.84 5.09 -9.51
N CYS A 13 1.64 4.40 -10.63
CA CYS A 13 2.69 3.60 -11.25
C CYS A 13 3.64 4.45 -12.13
N HIS A 14 4.79 3.86 -12.50
CA HIS A 14 5.81 4.51 -13.32
C HIS A 14 5.28 5.08 -14.65
N CYS A 15 4.46 4.30 -15.38
CA CYS A 15 3.93 4.72 -16.67
C CYS A 15 2.72 5.65 -16.59
N ARG A 16 2.33 6.08 -15.38
CA ARG A 16 1.25 7.02 -15.06
C ARG A 16 -0.16 6.62 -15.53
N ARG A 17 -0.34 5.38 -15.99
CA ARG A 17 -1.67 4.85 -16.35
C ARG A 17 -2.50 4.44 -15.15
N VAL A 18 -1.84 4.08 -14.05
CA VAL A 18 -2.49 3.82 -12.76
C VAL A 18 -2.17 4.99 -11.85
N ARG A 19 -3.20 5.73 -11.46
CA ARG A 19 -3.10 6.93 -10.64
C ARG A 19 -4.20 6.93 -9.60
N TRP A 20 -3.90 7.46 -8.42
CA TRP A 20 -4.84 7.48 -7.30
C TRP A 20 -4.62 8.69 -6.42
N GLN A 21 -5.61 8.96 -5.57
CA GLN A 21 -5.55 9.91 -4.47
C GLN A 21 -5.92 9.21 -3.16
N VAL A 22 -5.37 9.69 -2.06
CA VAL A 22 -5.67 9.18 -0.72
C VAL A 22 -5.67 10.30 0.30
N GLU A 23 -6.57 10.21 1.28
CA GLU A 23 -6.56 11.05 2.48
C GLU A 23 -5.79 10.36 3.61
N ALA A 24 -4.64 10.90 3.99
CA ALA A 24 -3.81 10.40 5.09
C ALA A 24 -3.05 11.54 5.80
N PRO A 25 -2.53 11.33 7.01
CA PRO A 25 -1.64 12.30 7.64
C PRO A 25 -0.34 12.47 6.84
N ALA A 26 0.26 13.66 6.91
CA ALA A 26 1.53 13.95 6.24
C ALA A 26 2.72 13.15 6.81
N SER A 27 2.58 12.61 8.02
CA SER A 27 3.50 11.66 8.64
C SER A 27 2.83 10.29 8.69
N VAL A 28 3.48 9.25 8.16
CA VAL A 28 2.90 7.90 8.15
C VAL A 28 3.85 6.87 8.75
N VAL A 29 3.28 5.77 9.24
CA VAL A 29 4.02 4.55 9.57
C VAL A 29 3.96 3.61 8.37
N ALA A 30 5.12 3.30 7.79
CA ALA A 30 5.26 2.36 6.70
C ALA A 30 5.87 1.04 7.19
N TRP A 31 5.39 -0.06 6.62
CA TRP A 31 5.74 -1.41 7.00
C TRP A 31 6.63 -2.06 5.94
N ILE A 32 7.69 -2.71 6.42
CA ILE A 32 8.61 -3.54 5.65
C ILE A 32 8.32 -4.99 6.04
N CYS A 33 7.60 -5.69 5.17
CA CYS A 33 7.23 -7.10 5.38
C CYS A 33 8.30 -8.03 4.78
N ASN A 34 8.74 -9.02 5.56
CA ASN A 34 9.73 -10.01 5.13
C ASN A 34 9.12 -11.30 4.50
N CYS A 35 7.80 -11.36 4.27
CA CYS A 35 7.20 -12.50 3.58
C CYS A 35 7.75 -12.62 2.15
N PHE A 36 7.65 -13.80 1.55
CA PHE A 36 8.33 -14.09 0.30
C PHE A 36 7.96 -13.11 -0.83
N ASP A 37 6.66 -12.95 -1.13
CA ASP A 37 6.19 -12.04 -2.18
C ASP A 37 6.56 -10.56 -1.89
N CYS A 38 6.35 -10.09 -0.65
CA CYS A 38 6.68 -8.70 -0.29
C CYS A 38 8.18 -8.41 -0.38
N SER A 39 9.02 -9.37 0.04
CA SER A 39 10.48 -9.27 -0.06
C SER A 39 10.93 -9.22 -1.51
N MET A 40 10.39 -10.08 -2.38
CA MET A 40 10.72 -10.09 -3.81
C MET A 40 10.29 -8.81 -4.52
N ARG A 41 9.15 -8.23 -4.14
CA ARG A 41 8.67 -6.96 -4.69
C ARG A 41 9.42 -5.74 -4.15
N GLY A 42 10.16 -5.88 -3.04
CA GLY A 42 10.76 -4.74 -2.34
C GLY A 42 9.70 -3.73 -1.83
N ASN A 43 8.52 -4.21 -1.48
CA ASN A 43 7.38 -3.33 -1.20
C ASN A 43 7.38 -2.81 0.24
N THR A 44 7.60 -1.50 0.40
CA THR A 44 7.42 -0.77 1.66
C THR A 44 6.18 0.11 1.57
N HIS A 45 5.21 -0.09 2.44
CA HIS A 45 3.88 0.50 2.28
C HIS A 45 3.28 0.99 3.60
N PHE A 46 2.41 2.00 3.53
CA PHE A 46 1.53 2.39 4.63
C PHE A 46 0.09 2.03 4.28
N VAL A 47 -0.75 1.79 5.28
CA VAL A 47 -2.14 1.35 5.09
C VAL A 47 -3.10 2.48 5.46
N VAL A 48 -4.11 2.67 4.62
CA VAL A 48 -5.22 3.59 4.87
C VAL A 48 -6.57 2.84 4.81
N PRO A 49 -7.63 3.34 5.45
CA PRO A 49 -8.98 2.82 5.22
C PRO A 49 -9.37 2.96 3.74
N ALA A 50 -10.00 1.94 3.16
CA ALA A 50 -10.41 1.97 1.75
C ALA A 50 -11.35 3.14 1.42
N ALA A 51 -12.16 3.60 2.39
CA ALA A 51 -13.04 4.76 2.25
C ALA A 51 -12.29 6.08 1.96
N ARG A 52 -10.99 6.15 2.26
CA ARG A 52 -10.13 7.32 2.01
C ARG A 52 -9.31 7.22 0.72
N PHE A 53 -9.41 6.11 0.00
CA PHE A 53 -8.69 5.86 -1.24
C PHE A 53 -9.60 6.09 -2.45
N LYS A 54 -9.08 6.75 -3.48
CA LYS A 54 -9.77 6.99 -4.75
C LYS A 54 -8.83 6.64 -5.90
N LEU A 55 -9.21 5.64 -6.70
CA LEU A 55 -8.56 5.37 -7.97
C LEU A 55 -9.05 6.38 -9.02
N GLN A 56 -8.15 6.91 -9.85
CA GLN A 56 -8.56 7.82 -10.93
C GLN A 56 -9.36 7.05 -12.00
N PRO A 57 -10.41 7.66 -12.59
CA PRO A 57 -11.21 7.00 -13.63
C PRO A 57 -10.35 6.48 -14.80
N GLY A 58 -10.63 5.27 -15.26
CA GLY A 58 -9.90 4.60 -16.34
C GLY A 58 -8.61 3.89 -15.91
N ALA A 59 -8.10 4.14 -14.70
CA ALA A 59 -6.92 3.43 -14.20
C ALA A 59 -7.18 1.94 -13.95
N GLU A 60 -8.45 1.56 -13.71
CA GLU A 60 -8.93 0.19 -13.56
C GLU A 60 -8.63 -0.68 -14.79
N GLU A 61 -8.54 -0.08 -15.98
CA GLU A 61 -8.18 -0.80 -17.20
C GLU A 61 -6.72 -1.26 -17.21
N PHE A 62 -5.86 -0.64 -16.42
CA PHE A 62 -4.41 -0.86 -16.44
C PHE A 62 -3.88 -1.64 -15.23
N ILE A 63 -4.76 -2.07 -14.33
CA ILE A 63 -4.39 -2.92 -13.21
C ILE A 63 -4.63 -4.40 -13.52
N THR A 64 -3.85 -5.25 -12.88
CA THR A 64 -4.12 -6.69 -12.76
C THR A 64 -3.84 -7.11 -11.32
N THR A 65 -4.38 -8.25 -10.90
CA THR A 65 -4.28 -8.71 -9.52
C THR A 65 -3.78 -10.14 -9.46
N TYR A 66 -2.78 -10.36 -8.62
CA TYR A 66 -2.28 -11.68 -8.26
C TYR A 66 -2.72 -12.04 -6.83
N THR A 67 -3.10 -13.30 -6.61
CA THR A 67 -3.50 -13.81 -5.29
C THR A 67 -2.97 -15.22 -5.10
N PHE A 68 -2.65 -15.58 -3.87
CA PHE A 68 -2.18 -16.90 -3.47
C PHE A 68 -2.52 -17.13 -1.99
N GLY A 69 -2.22 -18.33 -1.46
CA GLY A 69 -2.45 -18.66 -0.06
C GLY A 69 -3.93 -18.61 0.30
N THR A 70 -4.31 -17.76 1.26
CA THR A 70 -5.72 -17.58 1.66
C THR A 70 -6.54 -16.79 0.63
N HIS A 71 -5.91 -16.26 -0.42
CA HIS A 71 -6.51 -15.37 -1.42
C HIS A 71 -7.13 -14.07 -0.85
N THR A 72 -6.88 -13.76 0.42
CA THR A 72 -7.35 -12.54 1.10
C THR A 72 -6.60 -11.31 0.57
N ALA A 73 -5.27 -11.38 0.54
CA ALA A 73 -4.47 -10.32 -0.05
C ALA A 73 -4.70 -10.26 -1.57
N LYS A 74 -4.92 -9.06 -2.09
CA LYS A 74 -5.05 -8.77 -3.51
C LYS A 74 -3.84 -7.97 -3.95
N HIS A 75 -2.82 -8.65 -4.47
CA HIS A 75 -1.58 -8.02 -4.94
C HIS A 75 -1.83 -7.37 -6.30
N THR A 76 -2.36 -6.14 -6.28
CA THR A 76 -2.69 -5.36 -7.47
C THR A 76 -1.45 -4.62 -7.99
N PHE A 77 -1.25 -4.59 -9.30
CA PHE A 77 -0.15 -3.86 -9.93
C PHE A 77 -0.49 -3.43 -11.35
N CYS A 78 0.28 -2.50 -11.89
CA CYS A 78 0.10 -2.04 -13.25
C CYS A 78 0.50 -3.13 -14.25
N LYS A 79 -0.44 -3.59 -15.08
CA LYS A 79 -0.19 -4.61 -16.11
C LYS A 79 0.72 -4.15 -17.24
N VAL A 80 0.99 -2.84 -17.34
CA VAL A 80 1.85 -2.24 -18.37
C VAL A 80 3.31 -2.11 -17.92
N CYS A 81 3.56 -1.69 -16.67
CA CYS A 81 4.93 -1.44 -16.18
C CYS A 81 5.32 -2.28 -14.95
N GLY A 82 4.45 -3.16 -14.46
CA GLY A 82 4.74 -4.07 -13.34
C GLY A 82 4.69 -3.44 -11.94
N ILE A 83 4.68 -2.11 -11.82
CA ILE A 83 4.74 -1.43 -10.52
C ILE A 83 3.47 -1.66 -9.70
N THR A 84 3.66 -2.20 -8.49
CA THR A 84 2.68 -2.26 -7.40
C THR A 84 2.65 -0.89 -6.72
N SER A 85 1.74 0.01 -7.14
CA SER A 85 1.58 1.31 -6.47
C SER A 85 0.60 1.27 -5.29
N PHE A 86 -0.31 0.30 -5.30
CA PHE A 86 -1.21 -0.02 -4.19
C PHE A 86 -1.64 -1.48 -4.25
N TYR A 87 -2.12 -2.04 -3.14
CA TYR A 87 -2.70 -3.37 -3.08
C TYR A 87 -3.62 -3.52 -1.85
N SER A 88 -4.44 -4.58 -1.78
CA SER A 88 -5.24 -4.88 -0.58
C SER A 88 -4.49 -5.91 0.29
N PRO A 89 -4.03 -5.56 1.50
CA PRO A 89 -3.25 -6.46 2.34
C PRO A 89 -4.14 -7.48 3.08
N ARG A 90 -3.55 -8.62 3.48
CA ARG A 90 -4.24 -9.62 4.33
C ARG A 90 -4.55 -9.10 5.73
N SER A 91 -3.68 -8.26 6.30
CA SER A 91 -3.79 -7.75 7.68
C SER A 91 -4.94 -6.75 7.86
N ASN A 92 -5.31 -6.05 6.79
CA ASN A 92 -6.33 -5.00 6.81
C ASN A 92 -7.20 -5.16 5.55
N PRO A 93 -8.15 -6.12 5.54
CA PRO A 93 -8.97 -6.43 4.37
C PRO A 93 -9.85 -5.26 3.92
N ASP A 94 -10.18 -4.35 4.83
CA ASP A 94 -10.92 -3.11 4.65
C ASP A 94 -10.01 -1.89 4.37
N GLY A 95 -8.71 -2.13 4.22
CA GLY A 95 -7.70 -1.14 3.94
C GLY A 95 -7.06 -1.27 2.56
N VAL A 96 -6.34 -0.22 2.17
CA VAL A 96 -5.49 -0.18 0.98
C VAL A 96 -4.07 0.16 1.42
N ALA A 97 -3.12 -0.69 1.02
CA ALA A 97 -1.70 -0.48 1.25
C ALA A 97 -1.10 0.27 0.06
N LEU A 98 -0.44 1.41 0.33
CA LEU A 98 0.17 2.28 -0.68
C LEU A 98 1.68 2.22 -0.59
N THR A 99 2.33 1.94 -1.71
CA THR A 99 3.79 1.86 -1.79
C THR A 99 4.38 3.26 -1.61
N VAL A 100 5.23 3.45 -0.60
CA VAL A 100 5.76 4.77 -0.20
C VAL A 100 6.45 5.46 -1.37
N THR A 101 7.24 4.73 -2.16
CA THR A 101 7.99 5.26 -3.31
C THR A 101 7.13 5.58 -4.53
N CYS A 102 5.84 5.24 -4.49
CA CYS A 102 4.86 5.56 -5.53
C CYS A 102 4.00 6.79 -5.19
N VAL A 103 4.19 7.38 -4.01
CA VAL A 103 3.57 8.66 -3.64
C VAL A 103 4.30 9.77 -4.39
N ASP A 104 3.56 10.66 -5.05
CA ASP A 104 4.15 11.83 -5.70
C ASP A 104 4.82 12.73 -4.64
N PRO A 105 5.93 13.40 -4.97
CA PRO A 105 6.60 14.28 -4.03
C PRO A 105 5.71 15.47 -3.62
N GLY A 106 5.81 15.89 -2.36
CA GLY A 106 5.25 17.15 -1.90
C GLY A 106 4.45 17.05 -0.61
N THR A 107 3.50 16.13 -0.51
CA THR A 107 2.56 16.08 0.62
C THR A 107 2.97 15.10 1.72
N LEU A 108 3.70 14.03 1.38
CA LEU A 108 4.28 13.11 2.36
C LEU A 108 5.57 13.72 2.94
N LYS A 109 5.58 14.00 4.24
CA LYS A 109 6.64 14.75 4.92
C LYS A 109 7.53 13.87 5.77
N HIS A 110 6.95 12.88 6.44
CA HIS A 110 7.69 11.96 7.30
C HIS A 110 7.20 10.53 7.11
N VAL A 111 8.13 9.58 7.17
CA VAL A 111 7.83 8.15 7.12
C VAL A 111 8.61 7.46 8.23
N GLU A 112 7.90 6.92 9.21
CA GLU A 112 8.46 6.01 10.18
C GLU A 112 8.45 4.60 9.59
N TYR A 113 9.61 3.94 9.53
CA TYR A 113 9.71 2.59 8.98
C TYR A 113 9.69 1.54 10.10
N ARG A 114 8.74 0.61 10.03
CA ARG A 114 8.62 -0.53 10.94
C ARG A 114 8.76 -1.84 10.19
N LYS A 115 9.33 -2.84 10.86
CA LYS A 115 9.45 -4.20 10.31
C LYS A 115 8.24 -5.03 10.74
N PHE A 116 7.78 -5.88 9.82
CA PHE A 116 6.74 -6.86 10.08
C PHE A 116 7.25 -8.26 9.70
N ASP A 117 7.07 -9.22 10.61
CA ASP A 117 7.45 -10.61 10.37
C ASP A 117 6.30 -11.38 9.69
N GLY A 118 6.23 -11.24 8.37
CA GLY A 118 5.26 -11.95 7.54
C GLY A 118 5.66 -13.38 7.19
N ARG A 119 6.83 -13.88 7.63
CA ARG A 119 7.18 -15.30 7.51
C ARG A 119 6.54 -16.14 8.61
N ASN A 120 6.44 -15.57 9.81
CA ASN A 120 5.82 -16.20 10.98
C ASN A 120 4.50 -15.48 11.34
N TRP A 121 3.58 -15.45 10.37
CA TRP A 121 2.35 -14.66 10.45
C TRP A 121 1.48 -15.02 11.67
N GLU A 122 1.26 -16.32 11.88
CA GLU A 122 0.43 -16.83 12.97
C GLU A 122 1.00 -16.44 14.34
N ASP A 123 2.31 -16.58 14.52
CA ASP A 123 2.99 -16.23 15.78
C ASP A 123 2.96 -14.72 16.05
N PHE A 124 3.13 -13.90 15.00
CA PHE A 124 3.11 -12.44 15.14
C PHE A 124 1.77 -11.92 15.66
N PHE A 125 0.65 -12.47 15.17
CA PHE A 125 -0.69 -12.05 15.58
C PHE A 125 -1.19 -12.74 16.87
N GLN A 126 -0.60 -13.86 17.30
CA GLN A 126 -0.89 -14.46 18.60
C GLN A 126 -0.11 -13.80 19.75
N ALA A 127 1.00 -13.13 19.47
CA ALA A 127 1.88 -12.50 20.46
C ALA A 127 1.52 -11.03 20.77
N GLN A 128 0.42 -10.49 20.22
CA GLN A 128 -0.07 -9.12 20.42
C GLN A 128 -1.41 -9.12 21.17
#